data_AF-A0A8T6FRE3-F1
#
_entry.id   AF-A0A8T6FRE3-F1
#
_cell.length_a   1.000
_cell.length_b   1.000
_cell.length_c   1.000
_cell.angle_alpha   90.00
_cell.angle_beta   90.00
_cell.angle_gamma   90.00
#
_symmetry.space_group_name_H-M   'P 1'
#
loop_
_entity.id
_entity.type
_entity.pdbx_description
1 polymer ?
#
loop_
_entity_poly.entity_id
_entity_poly.type
_entity_poly.pdbx_seq_one_letter_code
_entity_poly.pdbx_strand_id
1 'polypeptide(L)'
;MRHDARVTQTRERTGTPATPIPVDEAVAGGRRRFRTLDSFRIVSFRWFFSSMFAGFAAIGTQMFVAGWLTFELTGSFAALGVLHLAGGITGLLTALPGGVLADKVKHRKRFIQTGQAAGAIASLAMGLLVASGNVQFWQIAVGASLVSGAHTLTMPARQALTPSVVGMRHLTNAMALYTTGQNASFLLMPAFAGWMIGALGPEGSIEGTQYVYYLMAALYVGALVLLFPVEIGARAAAGSSRALGQLADGLRYVGRDPVLRPLLIYNASVGLFWMTYMTLLPGYAKEVLGAGAGAL
;
A
#
# COMPACT_ATOMS: atom_id res chain seq x y z
N MET A 1 76.76 44.36 -5.41
CA MET A 1 76.37 44.75 -4.04
C MET A 1 74.95 45.31 -4.11
N ARG A 2 73.96 44.59 -3.55
CA ARG A 2 72.55 44.99 -3.29
C ARG A 2 71.74 45.32 -4.56
N HIS A 3 70.45 45.09 -4.75
CA HIS A 3 69.25 44.55 -4.09
C HIS A 3 68.30 44.39 -5.32
N ASP A 4 67.58 43.29 -5.60
CA ASP A 4 66.23 43.13 -5.10
C ASP A 4 65.57 41.85 -5.62
N ALA A 5 64.84 41.22 -4.71
CA ALA A 5 64.06 40.02 -4.90
C ALA A 5 62.77 40.31 -5.69
N ARG A 6 62.55 39.60 -6.81
CA ARG A 6 61.21 39.45 -7.39
C ARG A 6 60.47 38.37 -6.63
N VAL A 7 59.66 38.82 -5.67
CA VAL A 7 58.65 38.01 -5.00
C VAL A 7 57.53 37.69 -5.99
N THR A 8 57.34 36.39 -6.25
CA THR A 8 56.17 35.83 -6.92
C THR A 8 54.93 36.13 -6.10
N GLN A 9 54.07 37.03 -6.59
CA GLN A 9 52.76 37.28 -5.99
C GLN A 9 51.85 36.06 -6.19
N THR A 10 51.73 35.25 -5.13
CA THR A 10 50.59 34.35 -4.94
C THR A 10 49.34 35.20 -4.83
N ARG A 11 48.45 35.12 -5.82
CA ARG A 11 47.07 35.65 -5.72
C ARG A 11 46.34 34.87 -4.64
N GLU A 12 46.36 35.36 -3.41
CA GLU A 12 45.35 35.01 -2.41
C GLU A 12 44.00 35.50 -2.94
N ARG A 13 43.15 34.56 -3.36
CA ARG A 13 41.72 34.81 -3.50
C ARG A 13 41.18 35.04 -2.09
N THR A 14 40.98 36.30 -1.75
CA THR A 14 40.15 36.74 -0.63
C THR A 14 38.78 36.09 -0.75
N GLY A 15 38.57 35.01 0.02
CA GLY A 15 37.26 34.46 0.25
C GLY A 15 36.45 35.50 1.03
N THR A 16 35.37 36.00 0.43
CA THR A 16 34.35 36.75 1.14
C THR A 16 33.93 35.95 2.37
N PRO A 17 33.96 36.49 3.59
CA PRO A 17 33.48 35.77 4.76
C PRO A 17 32.01 35.45 4.51
N ALA A 18 31.67 34.16 4.47
CA ALA A 18 30.31 33.70 4.33
C ALA A 18 29.50 34.28 5.49
N THR A 19 28.52 35.12 5.16
CA THR A 19 27.54 35.61 6.14
C THR A 19 26.95 34.41 6.86
N PRO A 20 27.01 34.33 8.20
CA PRO A 20 26.36 33.26 8.92
C PRO A 20 24.88 33.27 8.55
N ILE A 21 24.39 32.15 7.99
CA ILE A 21 22.95 31.96 7.83
C ILE A 21 22.37 32.06 9.25
N PRO A 22 21.39 32.93 9.52
CA PRO A 22 20.81 33.03 10.85
C PRO A 22 20.06 31.72 11.12
N VAL A 23 20.68 30.87 11.92
CA VAL A 23 20.05 29.68 12.50
C VAL A 23 19.74 30.06 13.95
N ASP A 24 18.62 30.76 14.23
CA ASP A 24 17.90 30.72 15.54
C ASP A 24 16.79 31.74 15.81
N GLU A 25 15.84 32.02 14.89
CA GLU A 25 14.61 32.76 15.30
C GLU A 25 13.31 32.24 14.66
N ALA A 26 13.11 30.93 14.61
CA ALA A 26 11.80 30.35 14.24
C ALA A 26 11.30 29.24 15.18
N VAL A 27 11.83 29.16 16.40
CA VAL A 27 11.27 28.33 17.48
C VAL A 27 10.56 29.22 18.50
N ALA A 28 9.72 30.13 18.03
CA ALA A 28 8.75 30.82 18.87
C ALA A 28 7.56 29.87 19.13
N GLY A 29 7.40 29.47 20.39
CA GLY A 29 6.35 28.58 20.88
C GLY A 29 4.95 29.12 20.64
N GLY A 30 4.37 28.79 19.49
CA GLY A 30 2.92 28.80 19.28
C GLY A 30 2.38 27.41 19.61
N ARG A 31 1.42 27.31 20.53
CA ARG A 31 0.64 26.09 20.81
C ARG A 31 0.38 25.34 19.49
N ARG A 32 1.07 24.22 19.26
CA ARG A 32 0.82 23.35 18.10
C ARG A 32 -0.56 22.74 18.29
N ARG A 33 -1.62 23.48 17.92
CA ARG A 33 -2.94 22.89 17.70
C ARG A 33 -2.71 21.71 16.77
N PHE A 34 -3.06 20.51 17.20
CA PHE A 34 -2.96 19.30 16.42
C PHE A 34 -3.61 19.53 15.05
N ARG A 35 -2.78 19.83 14.04
CA ARG A 35 -3.19 20.01 12.63
C ARG A 35 -3.43 18.66 11.95
N THR A 36 -3.59 17.59 12.73
CA THR A 36 -3.75 16.20 12.32
C THR A 36 -4.95 15.97 11.38
N LEU A 37 -5.95 16.86 11.43
CA LEU A 37 -7.15 16.78 10.59
C LEU A 37 -7.26 17.93 9.58
N ASP A 38 -6.23 18.75 9.39
CA ASP A 38 -6.31 19.92 8.49
C ASP A 38 -6.62 19.52 7.04
N SER A 39 -6.20 18.34 6.60
CA SER A 39 -6.53 17.83 5.26
C SER A 39 -8.03 17.57 5.07
N PHE A 40 -8.80 17.25 6.12
CA PHE A 40 -10.26 17.05 6.03
C PHE A 40 -11.04 18.33 5.71
N ARG A 41 -10.41 19.51 5.80
CA ARG A 41 -11.02 20.77 5.36
C ARG A 41 -11.24 20.81 3.84
N ILE A 42 -10.52 19.97 3.07
CA ILE A 42 -10.64 19.87 1.63
C ILE A 42 -11.71 18.82 1.29
N VAL A 43 -12.84 19.23 0.69
CA VAL A 43 -13.95 18.33 0.36
C VAL A 43 -13.51 17.18 -0.55
N SER A 44 -12.73 17.47 -1.59
CA SER A 44 -12.17 16.44 -2.49
C SER A 44 -11.29 15.44 -1.77
N PHE A 45 -10.57 15.86 -0.72
CA PHE A 45 -9.79 14.94 0.11
C PHE A 45 -10.67 14.05 0.98
N ARG A 46 -11.81 14.53 1.49
CA ARG A 46 -12.75 13.70 2.26
C ARG A 46 -13.24 12.52 1.43
N TRP A 47 -13.71 12.81 0.20
CA TRP A 47 -14.14 11.78 -0.75
C TRP A 47 -13.01 10.83 -1.13
N PHE A 48 -11.82 11.37 -1.42
CA PHE A 48 -10.64 10.57 -1.74
C PHE A 48 -10.21 9.67 -0.59
N PHE A 49 -10.20 10.19 0.63
CA PHE A 49 -9.87 9.44 1.85
C PHE A 49 -10.90 8.34 2.12
N SER A 50 -12.20 8.63 2.04
CA SER A 50 -13.25 7.62 2.19
C SER A 50 -13.14 6.51 1.14
N SER A 51 -12.82 6.86 -0.11
CA SER A 51 -12.55 5.87 -1.16
C SER A 51 -11.35 4.98 -0.84
N MET A 52 -10.24 5.58 -0.36
CA MET A 52 -9.05 4.83 0.05
C MET A 52 -9.33 3.92 1.23
N PHE A 53 -10.02 4.42 2.24
CA PHE A 53 -10.40 3.67 3.44
C PHE A 53 -11.29 2.48 3.09
N ALA A 54 -12.31 2.66 2.24
CA ALA A 54 -13.14 1.55 1.76
C ALA A 54 -12.31 0.50 1.00
N GLY A 55 -11.34 0.93 0.19
CA GLY A 55 -10.39 0.02 -0.47
C GLY A 55 -9.46 -0.72 0.50
N PHE A 56 -8.99 -0.07 1.57
CA PHE A 56 -8.21 -0.74 2.62
C PHE A 56 -9.05 -1.68 3.46
N ALA A 57 -10.31 -1.34 3.68
CA ALA A 57 -11.24 -2.20 4.37
C ALA A 57 -11.43 -3.51 3.59
N ALA A 58 -11.62 -3.41 2.27
CA ALA A 58 -11.75 -4.58 1.41
C ALA A 58 -10.47 -5.44 1.38
N ILE A 59 -9.28 -4.83 1.22
CA ILE A 59 -8.02 -5.61 1.18
C ILE A 59 -7.67 -6.21 2.54
N GLY A 60 -7.96 -5.53 3.66
CA GLY A 60 -7.80 -6.08 5.00
C GLY A 60 -8.73 -7.27 5.26
N THR A 61 -9.97 -7.19 4.77
CA THR A 61 -10.93 -8.30 4.80
C THR A 61 -10.41 -9.49 3.98
N GLN A 62 -9.86 -9.23 2.79
CA GLN A 62 -9.33 -10.26 1.88
C GLN A 62 -8.28 -11.14 2.54
N MET A 63 -7.33 -10.52 3.26
CA MET A 63 -6.22 -11.24 3.90
C MET A 63 -6.73 -12.28 4.90
N PHE A 64 -7.80 -11.95 5.63
CA PHE A 64 -8.44 -12.86 6.57
C PHE A 64 -9.29 -13.92 5.86
N VAL A 65 -10.26 -13.51 5.04
CA VAL A 65 -11.28 -14.44 4.49
C VAL A 65 -10.67 -15.46 3.54
N ALA A 66 -9.69 -15.07 2.71
CA ALA A 66 -9.04 -16.00 1.79
C ALA A 66 -8.22 -17.06 2.52
N GLY A 67 -7.53 -16.65 3.60
CA GLY A 67 -6.79 -17.56 4.48
C GLY A 67 -7.73 -18.51 5.22
N TRP A 68 -8.75 -17.97 5.88
CA TRP A 68 -9.77 -18.75 6.58
C TRP A 68 -10.41 -19.79 5.65
N LEU A 69 -10.95 -19.36 4.51
CA LEU A 69 -11.63 -20.25 3.57
C LEU A 69 -10.70 -21.31 2.97
N THR A 70 -9.43 -20.97 2.74
CA THR A 70 -8.43 -21.95 2.29
C THR A 70 -8.16 -23.01 3.36
N PHE A 71 -8.02 -22.59 4.62
CA PHE A 71 -7.80 -23.53 5.72
C PHE A 71 -9.01 -24.44 5.93
N GLU A 72 -10.22 -23.89 5.93
CA GLU A 72 -11.46 -24.66 6.06
C GLU A 72 -11.64 -25.69 4.92
N LEU A 73 -11.26 -25.34 3.68
CA LEU A 73 -11.38 -26.26 2.54
C LEU A 73 -10.29 -27.33 2.47
N THR A 74 -9.08 -27.04 2.96
CA THR A 74 -7.90 -27.90 2.72
C THR A 74 -7.36 -28.54 3.99
N GLY A 75 -7.66 -28.00 5.16
CA GLY A 75 -7.06 -28.37 6.44
C GLY A 75 -5.54 -28.18 6.50
N SER A 76 -4.94 -27.43 5.56
CA SER A 76 -3.50 -27.45 5.33
C SER A 76 -2.84 -26.07 5.40
N PHE A 77 -1.84 -25.93 6.28
CA PHE A 77 -0.97 -24.75 6.32
C PHE A 77 -0.10 -24.61 5.07
N ALA A 78 0.22 -25.72 4.39
CA ALA A 78 0.97 -25.68 3.13
C ALA A 78 0.13 -24.98 2.03
N ALA A 79 -1.18 -25.23 1.97
CA ALA A 79 -2.08 -24.54 1.05
C ALA A 79 -2.15 -23.03 1.32
N LEU A 80 -2.11 -22.62 2.60
CA LEU A 80 -1.97 -21.20 2.96
C LEU A 80 -0.66 -20.61 2.45
N GLY A 81 0.46 -21.34 2.58
CA GLY A 81 1.74 -20.92 2.02
C GLY A 81 1.65 -20.68 0.51
N VAL A 82 1.04 -21.62 -0.23
CA VAL A 82 0.82 -21.49 -1.68
C VAL A 82 -0.07 -20.28 -2.02
N LEU A 83 -1.14 -20.04 -1.27
CA LEU A 83 -2.00 -18.87 -1.43
C LEU A 83 -1.21 -17.56 -1.30
N HIS A 84 -0.36 -17.44 -0.29
CA HIS A 84 0.47 -16.26 -0.07
C HIS A 84 1.54 -16.10 -1.14
N LEU A 85 2.17 -17.20 -1.58
CA LEU A 85 3.14 -17.18 -2.68
C LEU A 85 2.51 -16.70 -3.98
N ALA A 86 1.31 -17.19 -4.32
CA ALA A 86 0.57 -16.75 -5.50
C ALA A 86 0.26 -15.24 -5.45
N GLY A 87 -0.21 -14.75 -4.29
CA GLY A 87 -0.46 -13.33 -4.07
C GLY A 87 0.82 -12.47 -4.16
N GLY A 88 1.92 -12.94 -3.55
CA GLY A 88 3.22 -12.25 -3.56
C GLY A 88 3.84 -12.19 -4.95
N ILE A 89 3.84 -13.29 -5.71
CA ILE A 89 4.30 -13.33 -7.10
C ILE A 89 3.47 -12.37 -7.96
N THR A 90 2.14 -12.40 -7.81
CA THR A 90 1.25 -11.50 -8.56
C THR A 90 1.53 -10.04 -8.21
N GLY A 91 1.73 -9.72 -6.93
CA GLY A 91 2.16 -8.40 -6.47
C GLY A 91 3.47 -7.97 -7.11
N LEU A 92 4.49 -8.83 -7.12
CA LEU A 92 5.79 -8.54 -7.73
C LEU A 92 5.68 -8.29 -9.24
N LEU A 93 4.96 -9.16 -9.96
CA LEU A 93 4.72 -9.03 -11.40
C LEU A 93 3.96 -7.76 -11.75
N THR A 94 3.08 -7.31 -10.85
CA THR A 94 2.27 -6.11 -11.06
C THR A 94 2.91 -4.82 -10.56
N ALA A 95 3.87 -4.87 -9.63
CA ALA A 95 4.52 -3.68 -9.09
C ALA A 95 5.23 -2.85 -10.18
N LEU A 96 5.97 -3.52 -11.08
CA LEU A 96 6.70 -2.87 -12.17
C LEU A 96 5.75 -2.20 -13.20
N PRO A 97 4.76 -2.91 -13.79
CA PRO A 97 3.76 -2.29 -14.65
C PRO A 97 2.96 -1.19 -13.95
N GLY A 98 2.67 -1.34 -12.66
CA GLY A 98 1.91 -0.36 -11.87
C GLY A 98 2.56 1.02 -11.85
N GLY A 99 3.89 1.08 -11.65
CA GLY A 99 4.65 2.32 -11.74
C GLY A 99 4.63 2.93 -13.14
N VAL A 100 4.89 2.10 -14.16
CA VAL A 100 4.89 2.52 -15.58
C VAL A 100 3.54 3.09 -16.01
N LEU A 101 2.45 2.43 -15.63
CA LEU A 101 1.09 2.86 -15.97
C LEU A 101 0.70 4.11 -15.18
N ALA A 102 1.06 4.23 -13.90
CA ALA A 102 0.74 5.42 -13.10
C ALA A 102 1.37 6.71 -13.67
N ASP A 103 2.51 6.59 -14.33
CA ASP A 103 3.21 7.70 -14.99
C ASP A 103 2.63 8.05 -16.36
N LYS A 104 2.21 7.05 -17.14
CA LYS A 104 1.68 7.24 -18.50
C LYS A 104 0.19 7.58 -18.53
N VAL A 105 -0.57 7.18 -17.52
CA VAL A 105 -2.02 7.35 -17.53
C VAL A 105 -2.37 8.81 -17.20
N LYS A 106 -2.79 9.54 -18.25
CA LYS A 106 -3.31 10.92 -18.16
C LYS A 106 -4.47 11.07 -17.16
N HIS A 107 -5.21 9.98 -16.90
CA HIS A 107 -6.38 9.96 -16.03
C HIS A 107 -6.20 8.98 -14.86
N ARG A 108 -5.25 9.26 -13.96
CA ARG A 108 -4.94 8.43 -12.78
C ARG A 108 -6.18 8.01 -11.97
N LYS A 109 -7.16 8.91 -11.85
CA LYS A 109 -8.47 8.63 -11.23
C LYS A 109 -9.21 7.46 -11.90
N ARG A 110 -9.30 7.46 -13.23
CA ARG A 110 -9.97 6.39 -13.99
C ARG A 110 -9.24 5.06 -13.83
N PHE A 111 -7.91 5.07 -13.76
CA PHE A 111 -7.13 3.85 -13.52
C PHE A 111 -7.33 3.27 -12.11
N ILE A 112 -7.43 4.14 -11.09
CA ILE A 112 -7.83 3.68 -9.75
C ILE A 112 -9.24 3.10 -9.80
N GLN A 113 -10.18 3.74 -10.49
CA GLN A 113 -11.55 3.24 -10.66
C GLN A 113 -11.58 1.86 -11.32
N THR A 114 -10.79 1.62 -12.37
CA THR A 114 -10.72 0.30 -13.01
C THR A 114 -10.22 -0.78 -12.05
N GLY A 115 -9.25 -0.47 -11.19
CA GLY A 115 -8.78 -1.41 -10.17
C GLY A 115 -9.84 -1.70 -9.09
N GLN A 116 -10.58 -0.68 -8.65
CA GLN A 116 -11.69 -0.87 -7.70
C GLN A 116 -12.82 -1.69 -8.33
N ALA A 117 -13.15 -1.47 -9.60
CA ALA A 117 -14.13 -2.26 -10.33
C ALA A 117 -13.69 -3.73 -10.49
N ALA A 118 -12.41 -3.96 -10.84
CA ALA A 118 -11.85 -5.31 -10.90
C ALA A 118 -11.93 -6.03 -9.54
N GLY A 119 -11.60 -5.32 -8.45
CA GLY A 119 -11.76 -5.82 -7.08
C GLY A 119 -13.21 -6.19 -6.77
N ALA A 120 -14.17 -5.31 -7.08
CA ALA A 120 -15.60 -5.57 -6.88
C ALA A 120 -16.07 -6.82 -7.63
N ILE A 121 -15.69 -6.96 -8.90
CA ILE A 121 -16.06 -8.11 -9.73
C ILE A 121 -15.45 -9.39 -9.18
N ALA A 122 -14.16 -9.38 -8.82
CA ALA A 122 -13.49 -10.55 -8.26
C ALA A 122 -14.11 -10.97 -6.91
N SER A 123 -14.39 -10.02 -6.03
CA SER A 123 -15.06 -10.29 -4.74
C SER A 123 -16.48 -10.82 -4.94
N LEU A 124 -17.26 -10.23 -5.85
CA LEU A 124 -18.61 -10.71 -6.15
C LEU A 124 -18.59 -12.13 -6.73
N ALA A 125 -17.69 -12.40 -7.68
CA ALA A 125 -17.52 -13.72 -8.27
C ALA A 125 -17.15 -14.77 -7.21
N MET A 126 -16.24 -14.45 -6.29
CA MET A 126 -15.91 -15.33 -5.17
C MET A 126 -17.10 -15.57 -4.24
N GLY A 127 -17.86 -14.53 -3.91
CA GLY A 127 -19.07 -14.68 -3.10
C GLY A 127 -20.10 -15.59 -3.75
N LEU A 128 -20.32 -15.47 -5.07
CA LEU A 128 -21.20 -16.35 -5.83
C LEU A 128 -20.68 -17.79 -5.93
N LEU A 129 -19.37 -17.98 -6.06
CA LEU A 129 -18.76 -19.32 -6.05
C LEU A 129 -18.96 -20.03 -4.71
N VAL A 130 -18.74 -19.32 -3.60
CA VAL A 130 -19.01 -19.85 -2.26
C VAL A 130 -20.50 -20.17 -2.10
N ALA A 131 -21.39 -19.26 -2.51
CA ALA A 131 -22.84 -19.46 -2.46
C ALA A 131 -23.30 -20.70 -3.25
N SER A 132 -22.63 -21.00 -4.36
CA SER A 132 -22.93 -22.17 -5.20
C SER A 132 -22.44 -23.51 -4.63
N GLY A 133 -21.63 -23.49 -3.55
CA GLY A 133 -21.00 -24.68 -2.99
C GLY A 133 -19.85 -25.27 -3.82
N ASN A 134 -19.53 -24.70 -4.99
CA ASN A 134 -18.52 -25.22 -5.92
C ASN A 134 -17.13 -24.56 -5.75
N VAL A 135 -16.87 -23.97 -4.59
CA VAL A 135 -15.61 -23.25 -4.35
C VAL A 135 -14.43 -24.23 -4.25
N GLN A 136 -13.38 -23.95 -5.01
CA GLN A 136 -12.16 -24.75 -5.03
C GLN A 136 -10.95 -23.91 -4.62
N PHE A 137 -9.93 -24.55 -4.06
CA PHE A 137 -8.70 -23.89 -3.60
C PHE A 137 -8.05 -23.01 -4.70
N TRP A 138 -7.94 -23.51 -5.93
CA TRP A 138 -7.32 -22.75 -7.02
C TRP A 138 -8.09 -21.48 -7.37
N GLN A 139 -9.42 -21.48 -7.21
CA GLN A 139 -10.27 -20.30 -7.46
C GLN A 139 -10.00 -19.22 -6.41
N ILE A 140 -9.83 -19.62 -5.14
CA ILE A 140 -9.46 -18.71 -4.06
C ILE A 140 -8.07 -18.12 -4.33
N ALA A 141 -7.11 -18.95 -4.72
CA ALA A 141 -5.75 -18.51 -5.04
C ALA A 141 -5.74 -17.49 -6.19
N VAL A 142 -6.48 -17.75 -7.27
CA VAL A 142 -6.63 -16.82 -8.40
C VAL A 142 -7.35 -15.55 -7.98
N GLY A 143 -8.48 -15.64 -7.29
CA GLY A 143 -9.25 -14.48 -6.84
C GLY A 143 -8.45 -13.56 -5.92
N ALA A 144 -7.75 -14.14 -4.93
CA ALA A 144 -6.89 -13.38 -4.02
C ALA A 144 -5.71 -12.74 -4.72
N SER A 145 -5.11 -13.45 -5.69
CA SER A 145 -4.03 -12.92 -6.51
C SER A 145 -4.48 -11.74 -7.37
N LEU A 146 -5.65 -11.84 -8.01
CA LEU A 146 -6.21 -10.76 -8.83
C LEU A 146 -6.49 -9.50 -8.01
N VAL A 147 -7.10 -9.66 -6.82
CA VAL A 147 -7.37 -8.55 -5.91
C VAL A 147 -6.06 -7.88 -5.45
N SER A 148 -5.07 -8.68 -5.05
CA SER A 148 -3.76 -8.20 -4.61
C SER A 148 -2.98 -7.50 -5.74
N GLY A 149 -3.05 -8.06 -6.96
CA GLY A 149 -2.44 -7.49 -8.16
C GLY A 149 -3.09 -6.17 -8.53
N ALA A 150 -4.42 -6.08 -8.57
CA ALA A 150 -5.15 -4.84 -8.85
C ALA A 150 -4.85 -3.75 -7.82
N HIS A 151 -4.75 -4.12 -6.54
CA HIS A 151 -4.33 -3.22 -5.48
C HIS A 151 -2.93 -2.67 -5.72
N THR A 152 -1.97 -3.58 -5.96
CA THR A 152 -0.55 -3.23 -6.19
C THR A 152 -0.37 -2.36 -7.43
N LEU A 153 -1.08 -2.68 -8.53
CA LEU A 153 -1.07 -1.88 -9.76
C LEU A 153 -1.53 -0.44 -9.52
N THR A 154 -2.58 -0.25 -8.72
CA THR A 154 -3.19 1.07 -8.52
C THR A 154 -2.54 1.88 -7.41
N MET A 155 -1.72 1.27 -6.55
CA MET A 155 -1.07 1.96 -5.42
C MET A 155 -0.20 3.15 -5.86
N PRO A 156 0.69 3.06 -6.88
CA PRO A 156 1.49 4.20 -7.33
C PRO A 156 0.62 5.33 -7.88
N ALA A 157 -0.49 4.99 -8.56
CA ALA A 157 -1.44 5.98 -9.06
C ALA A 157 -2.15 6.73 -7.92
N ARG A 158 -2.46 6.05 -6.80
CA ARG A 158 -3.01 6.69 -5.59
C ARG A 158 -2.00 7.67 -5.00
N GLN A 159 -0.75 7.24 -4.82
CA GLN A 159 0.31 8.09 -4.27
C GLN A 159 0.58 9.31 -5.15
N ALA A 160 0.56 9.16 -6.49
CA ALA A 160 0.73 10.27 -7.43
C ALA A 160 -0.50 11.20 -7.51
N LEU A 161 -1.69 10.71 -7.15
CA LEU A 161 -2.91 11.51 -7.13
C LEU A 161 -3.06 12.32 -5.83
N THR A 162 -2.59 11.79 -4.69
CA THR A 162 -2.65 12.46 -3.37
C THR A 162 -2.18 13.92 -3.41
N PRO A 163 -0.98 14.29 -3.88
CA PRO A 163 -0.53 15.69 -3.91
C PRO A 163 -1.38 16.58 -4.82
N SER A 164 -2.03 15.99 -5.83
CA SER A 164 -2.94 16.71 -6.75
C SER A 164 -4.29 17.04 -6.12
N VAL A 165 -4.67 16.30 -5.08
CA VAL A 165 -5.94 16.46 -4.34
C VAL A 165 -5.76 17.38 -3.13
N VAL A 166 -4.67 17.21 -2.37
CA VAL A 166 -4.46 17.96 -1.11
C VAL A 166 -3.51 19.15 -1.23
N GLY A 167 -2.72 19.22 -2.31
CA GLY A 167 -1.61 20.15 -2.43
C GLY A 167 -0.41 19.81 -1.52
N MET A 168 0.78 20.26 -1.91
CA MET A 168 2.04 19.91 -1.21
C MET A 168 2.04 20.32 0.27
N ARG A 169 1.32 21.38 0.65
CA ARG A 169 1.22 21.87 2.03
C ARG A 169 0.54 20.87 2.98
N HIS A 170 -0.37 20.04 2.48
CA HIS A 170 -1.14 19.09 3.28
C HIS A 170 -0.73 17.63 3.02
N LEU A 171 0.31 17.41 2.21
CA LEU A 171 0.73 16.07 1.80
C LEU A 171 1.16 15.19 2.98
N THR A 172 2.00 15.70 3.88
CA THR A 172 2.45 14.94 5.05
C THR A 172 1.28 14.51 5.93
N ASN A 173 0.33 15.40 6.18
CA ASN A 173 -0.88 15.08 6.95
C ASN A 173 -1.77 14.06 6.22
N ALA A 174 -1.90 14.19 4.89
CA ALA A 174 -2.65 13.24 4.08
C ALA A 174 -2.02 11.84 4.07
N MET A 175 -0.69 11.75 4.02
CA MET A 175 0.03 10.48 4.10
C MET A 175 -0.05 9.86 5.50
N ALA A 176 -0.03 10.67 6.56
CA ALA A 176 -0.27 10.18 7.92
C ALA A 176 -1.70 9.62 8.09
N LEU A 177 -2.70 10.28 7.50
CA LEU A 177 -4.07 9.76 7.49
C LEU A 177 -4.18 8.50 6.64
N TYR A 178 -3.50 8.42 5.50
CA TYR A 178 -3.44 7.23 4.66
C TYR A 178 -2.96 6.01 5.45
N THR A 179 -1.82 6.14 6.15
CA THR A 179 -1.24 5.03 6.93
C THR A 179 -2.13 4.68 8.12
N THR A 180 -2.68 5.68 8.81
CA THR A 180 -3.63 5.48 9.91
C THR A 180 -4.86 4.72 9.45
N GLY A 181 -5.45 5.13 8.32
CA GLY A 181 -6.61 4.47 7.73
C GLY A 181 -6.32 3.03 7.34
N GLN A 182 -5.17 2.77 6.71
CA GLN A 182 -4.76 1.42 6.34
C GLN A 182 -4.57 0.51 7.57
N ASN A 183 -3.82 0.96 8.56
CA ASN A 183 -3.59 0.18 9.78
C ASN A 183 -4.88 -0.06 10.55
N ALA A 184 -5.77 0.93 10.62
CA ALA A 184 -7.09 0.76 11.23
C ALA A 184 -7.93 -0.29 10.48
N SER A 185 -7.93 -0.29 9.14
CA SER A 185 -8.62 -1.31 8.36
C SER A 185 -8.03 -2.70 8.60
N PHE A 186 -6.71 -2.84 8.66
CA PHE A 186 -6.06 -4.15 8.85
C PHE A 186 -6.26 -4.70 10.25
N LEU A 187 -6.46 -3.84 11.23
CA LEU A 187 -6.82 -4.25 12.59
C LEU A 187 -8.30 -4.63 12.70
N LEU A 188 -9.20 -3.78 12.19
CA LEU A 188 -10.63 -3.90 12.47
C LEU A 188 -11.35 -4.89 11.55
N MET A 189 -10.93 -4.99 10.29
CA MET A 189 -11.68 -5.77 9.29
C MET A 189 -11.57 -7.28 9.47
N PRO A 190 -10.41 -7.88 9.78
CA PRO A 190 -10.34 -9.33 10.08
C PRO A 190 -11.26 -9.74 11.23
N ALA A 191 -11.30 -8.95 12.30
CA ALA A 191 -12.19 -9.19 13.44
C ALA A 191 -13.66 -9.09 13.04
N PHE A 192 -14.02 -8.06 12.27
CA PHE A 192 -15.38 -7.89 11.76
C PHE A 192 -15.79 -9.01 10.79
N ALA A 193 -14.87 -9.44 9.92
CA ALA A 193 -15.08 -10.53 8.99
C ALA A 193 -15.30 -11.86 9.72
N GLY A 194 -14.49 -12.17 10.74
CA GLY A 194 -14.66 -13.35 11.58
C GLY A 194 -16.00 -13.35 12.32
N TRP A 195 -16.38 -12.21 12.92
CA TRP A 195 -17.70 -12.05 13.53
C TRP A 195 -18.83 -12.29 12.51
N MET A 196 -18.71 -11.74 11.31
CA MET A 196 -19.73 -11.87 10.28
C MET A 196 -19.89 -13.29 9.75
N ILE A 197 -18.79 -14.06 9.66
CA ILE A 197 -18.84 -15.49 9.32
C ILE A 197 -19.65 -16.25 10.37
N GLY A 198 -19.36 -16.04 11.66
CA GLY A 198 -20.05 -16.74 12.75
C GLY A 198 -21.50 -16.29 12.97
N ALA A 199 -21.83 -15.03 12.70
CA ALA A 199 -23.17 -14.49 12.92
C ALA A 199 -24.14 -14.77 11.76
N LEU A 200 -23.65 -14.84 10.51
CA LEU A 200 -24.49 -15.00 9.32
C LEU A 200 -24.40 -16.40 8.69
N GLY A 201 -23.41 -17.19 9.06
CA GLY A 201 -23.27 -18.58 8.63
C GLY A 201 -23.92 -19.55 9.61
N PRO A 202 -24.44 -20.70 9.13
CA PRO A 202 -24.65 -21.86 9.99
C PRO A 202 -23.38 -22.20 10.77
N GLU A 203 -23.52 -22.63 12.03
CA GLU A 203 -22.37 -22.98 12.87
C GLU A 203 -21.46 -24.00 12.16
N GLY A 204 -20.18 -23.63 11.98
CA GLY A 204 -19.17 -24.50 11.38
C GLY A 204 -19.21 -24.64 9.86
N SER A 205 -19.99 -23.83 9.12
CA SER A 205 -20.03 -23.91 7.65
C SER A 205 -19.26 -22.78 6.96
N ILE A 206 -18.67 -23.11 5.80
CA ILE A 206 -18.00 -22.14 4.93
C ILE A 206 -18.98 -21.14 4.29
N GLU A 207 -20.29 -21.39 4.36
CA GLU A 207 -21.32 -20.58 3.69
C GLU A 207 -21.36 -19.16 4.25
N GLY A 208 -21.02 -18.95 5.53
CA GLY A 208 -20.92 -17.61 6.13
C GLY A 208 -19.90 -16.71 5.41
N THR A 209 -18.90 -17.29 4.75
CA THR A 209 -17.86 -16.53 4.03
C THR A 209 -18.40 -15.81 2.79
N GLN A 210 -19.53 -16.24 2.21
CA GLN A 210 -20.12 -15.58 1.04
C GLN A 210 -20.52 -14.12 1.33
N TYR A 211 -21.04 -13.87 2.54
CA TYR A 211 -21.44 -12.53 2.98
C TYR A 211 -20.23 -11.62 3.16
N VAL A 212 -19.09 -12.17 3.56
CA VAL A 212 -17.81 -11.44 3.63
C VAL A 212 -17.37 -11.00 2.24
N TYR A 213 -17.46 -11.88 1.25
CA TYR A 213 -17.16 -11.51 -0.13
C TYR A 213 -18.15 -10.49 -0.71
N TYR A 214 -19.43 -10.54 -0.35
CA TYR A 214 -20.40 -9.51 -0.74
C TYR A 214 -20.13 -8.15 -0.08
N LEU A 215 -19.76 -8.13 1.20
CA LEU A 215 -19.30 -6.92 1.88
C LEU A 215 -18.07 -6.35 1.17
N MET A 216 -17.10 -7.18 0.82
CA MET A 216 -15.93 -6.74 0.06
C MET A 216 -16.31 -6.13 -1.29
N ALA A 217 -17.22 -6.76 -2.03
CA ALA A 217 -17.73 -6.20 -3.29
C ALA A 217 -18.39 -4.84 -3.06
N ALA A 218 -19.22 -4.71 -2.01
CA ALA A 218 -19.85 -3.44 -1.63
C ALA A 218 -18.82 -2.37 -1.24
N LEU A 219 -17.76 -2.72 -0.52
CA LEU A 219 -16.67 -1.82 -0.16
C LEU A 219 -15.90 -1.35 -1.40
N TYR A 220 -15.64 -2.24 -2.36
CA TYR A 220 -15.00 -1.88 -3.62
C TYR A 220 -15.88 -0.99 -4.49
N VAL A 221 -17.18 -1.27 -4.58
CA VAL A 221 -18.17 -0.41 -5.25
C VAL A 221 -18.26 0.95 -4.56
N GLY A 222 -18.32 0.98 -3.23
CA GLY A 222 -18.27 2.21 -2.44
C GLY A 222 -17.01 3.01 -2.75
N ALA A 223 -15.85 2.36 -2.76
CA ALA A 223 -14.58 3.00 -3.10
C ALA A 223 -14.58 3.57 -4.53
N LEU A 224 -15.16 2.85 -5.49
CA LEU A 224 -15.35 3.31 -6.87
C LEU A 224 -16.24 4.56 -6.93
N VAL A 225 -17.40 4.52 -6.27
CA VAL A 225 -18.41 5.58 -6.27
C VAL A 225 -17.87 6.86 -5.60
N LEU A 226 -17.21 6.70 -4.45
CA LEU A 226 -16.62 7.80 -3.69
C LEU A 226 -15.49 8.53 -4.44
N LEU A 227 -14.95 7.94 -5.52
CA LEU A 227 -13.92 8.57 -6.34
C LEU A 227 -14.51 9.49 -7.43
N PHE A 228 -15.80 9.38 -7.78
CA PHE A 228 -16.42 10.27 -8.77
C PHE A 228 -16.37 11.76 -8.40
N PRO A 229 -16.78 12.18 -7.19
CA PRO A 229 -16.80 13.60 -6.79
C PRO A 229 -15.41 14.19 -6.52
N VAL A 230 -14.33 13.40 -6.61
CA VAL A 230 -12.97 13.91 -6.40
C VAL A 230 -12.56 14.80 -7.57
N GLU A 231 -12.46 16.09 -7.28
CA GLU A 231 -11.89 17.11 -8.16
C GLU A 231 -10.36 17.11 -8.07
N ILE A 232 -9.71 17.19 -9.22
CA ILE A 232 -8.24 17.19 -9.34
C ILE A 232 -7.84 18.58 -9.84
N GLY A 233 -6.95 19.27 -9.11
CA GLY A 233 -6.50 20.61 -9.49
C GLY A 233 -5.83 20.63 -10.86
N ALA A 234 -6.24 21.56 -11.74
CA ALA A 234 -5.79 21.68 -13.13
C ALA A 234 -4.25 21.83 -13.30
N ARG A 235 -3.55 22.32 -12.27
CA ARG A 235 -2.09 22.54 -12.30
C ARG A 235 -1.26 21.28 -12.08
N ALA A 236 -1.88 20.16 -11.69
CA ALA A 236 -1.20 18.89 -11.39
C ALA A 236 -1.16 17.91 -12.59
N ALA A 237 -1.79 18.28 -13.72
CA ALA A 237 -1.81 17.47 -14.95
C ALA A 237 -0.58 17.66 -15.85
N ALA A 238 0.35 18.55 -15.50
CA ALA A 238 1.63 18.68 -16.19
C ALA A 238 2.49 17.45 -15.90
N GLY A 239 2.45 16.49 -16.82
CA GLY A 239 3.04 15.17 -16.67
C GLY A 239 4.54 15.19 -16.35
N SER A 240 4.95 14.36 -15.40
CA SER A 240 6.34 13.92 -15.31
C SER A 240 6.57 12.86 -16.38
N SER A 241 6.82 13.31 -17.62
CA SER A 241 7.28 12.44 -18.72
C SER A 241 8.69 11.86 -18.47
N ARG A 242 9.31 12.12 -17.30
CA ARG A 242 10.65 11.65 -16.92
C ARG A 242 10.66 10.53 -15.87
N ALA A 243 9.53 10.19 -15.27
CA ALA A 243 9.49 9.27 -14.14
C ALA A 243 10.01 7.84 -14.47
N LEU A 244 9.77 7.33 -15.68
CA LEU A 244 10.31 6.02 -16.11
C LEU A 244 11.81 6.01 -16.38
N GLY A 245 12.35 7.09 -16.96
CA GLY A 245 13.79 7.28 -17.10
C GLY A 245 14.46 7.39 -15.73
N GLN A 246 13.83 8.13 -14.81
CA GLN A 246 14.30 8.28 -13.43
C GLN A 246 14.17 6.99 -12.60
N LEU A 247 13.19 6.12 -12.87
CA LEU A 247 13.06 4.80 -12.26
C LEU A 247 14.13 3.84 -12.77
N ALA A 248 14.38 3.81 -14.09
CA ALA A 248 15.46 3.01 -14.67
C ALA A 248 16.83 3.50 -14.19
N ASP A 249 17.04 4.82 -14.17
CA ASP A 249 18.26 5.44 -13.64
C ASP A 249 18.39 5.21 -12.13
N GLY A 250 17.29 5.24 -11.37
CA GLY A 250 17.25 4.95 -9.94
C GLY A 250 17.58 3.48 -9.62
N LEU A 251 17.01 2.53 -10.37
CA LEU A 251 17.34 1.11 -10.25
C LEU A 251 18.78 0.82 -10.67
N ARG A 252 19.27 1.48 -11.72
CA ARG A 252 20.66 1.35 -12.19
C ARG A 252 21.65 2.01 -11.23
N TYR A 253 21.25 3.10 -10.58
CA TYR A 253 22.02 3.77 -9.52
C TYR A 253 22.10 2.90 -8.27
N VAL A 254 20.95 2.40 -7.79
CA VAL A 254 20.88 1.43 -6.68
C VAL A 254 21.73 0.19 -6.96
N GLY A 255 21.66 -0.36 -8.18
CA GLY A 255 22.43 -1.54 -8.55
C GLY A 255 23.94 -1.31 -8.59
N ARG A 256 24.38 -0.05 -8.76
CA ARG A 256 25.79 0.37 -8.75
C ARG A 256 26.28 0.82 -7.38
N ASP A 257 25.39 1.26 -6.50
CA ASP A 257 25.76 1.74 -5.17
C ASP A 257 25.98 0.56 -4.20
N PRO A 258 27.20 0.41 -3.65
CA PRO A 258 27.57 -0.73 -2.80
C PRO A 258 26.90 -0.71 -1.42
N VAL A 259 26.26 0.39 -1.01
CA VAL A 259 25.54 0.53 0.27
C VAL A 259 24.04 0.33 0.06
N LEU A 260 23.45 0.95 -0.97
CA LEU A 260 22.01 0.86 -1.24
C LEU A 260 21.59 -0.53 -1.72
N ARG A 261 22.44 -1.21 -2.50
CA ARG A 261 22.16 -2.56 -3.00
C ARG A 261 21.93 -3.59 -1.87
N PRO A 262 22.85 -3.80 -0.91
CA PRO A 262 22.62 -4.75 0.18
C PRO A 262 21.47 -4.33 1.09
N LEU A 263 21.25 -3.02 1.31
CA LEU A 263 20.11 -2.53 2.09
C LEU A 263 18.77 -2.89 1.45
N LEU A 264 18.64 -2.74 0.14
CA LEU A 264 17.41 -3.10 -0.58
C LEU A 264 17.22 -4.61 -0.67
N ILE A 265 18.29 -5.39 -0.89
CA ILE A 265 18.23 -6.86 -0.84
C ILE A 265 17.80 -7.32 0.55
N TYR A 266 18.38 -6.75 1.61
CA TYR A 266 18.00 -7.03 2.99
C TYR A 266 16.53 -6.70 3.23
N ASN A 267 16.07 -5.50 2.85
CA ASN A 267 14.68 -5.09 3.05
C ASN A 267 13.68 -5.98 2.27
N ALA A 268 14.00 -6.32 1.02
CA ALA A 268 13.21 -7.23 0.21
C ALA A 268 13.18 -8.65 0.81
N SER A 269 14.32 -9.13 1.30
CA SER A 269 14.42 -10.44 1.97
C SER A 269 13.59 -10.46 3.25
N VAL A 270 13.75 -9.45 4.12
CA VAL A 270 12.95 -9.33 5.34
C VAL A 270 11.48 -9.27 4.99
N GLY A 271 11.05 -8.44 4.05
CA GLY A 271 9.64 -8.36 3.65
C GLY A 271 9.05 -9.68 3.15
N LEU A 272 9.81 -10.42 2.33
CA LEU A 272 9.38 -11.70 1.77
C LEU A 272 9.32 -12.82 2.81
N PHE A 273 10.36 -12.95 3.63
CA PHE A 273 10.48 -14.04 4.59
C PHE A 273 9.75 -13.78 5.90
N TRP A 274 9.68 -12.53 6.37
CA TRP A 274 9.03 -12.17 7.64
C TRP A 274 7.54 -12.46 7.63
N MET A 275 6.81 -12.04 6.58
CA MET A 275 5.37 -12.31 6.48
C MET A 275 5.09 -13.80 6.35
N THR A 276 5.87 -14.50 5.52
CA THR A 276 5.74 -15.96 5.35
C THR A 276 5.98 -16.69 6.67
N TYR A 277 6.99 -16.28 7.44
CA TYR A 277 7.28 -16.83 8.75
C TYR A 277 6.14 -16.61 9.76
N MET A 278 5.60 -15.39 9.84
CA MET A 278 4.47 -15.07 10.73
C MET A 278 3.21 -15.87 10.40
N THR A 279 2.93 -16.12 9.12
CA THR A 279 1.78 -16.92 8.69
C THR A 279 1.93 -18.41 9.02
N LEU A 280 3.14 -18.97 8.94
CA LEU A 280 3.39 -20.40 9.19
C LEU A 280 3.58 -20.72 10.67
N LEU A 281 3.92 -19.73 11.50
CA LEU A 281 4.21 -19.90 12.93
C LEU A 281 3.09 -20.63 13.70
N PRO A 282 1.79 -20.30 13.54
CA PRO A 282 0.73 -20.99 14.28
C PRO A 282 0.61 -22.48 13.92
N GLY A 283 0.81 -22.82 12.65
CA GLY A 283 0.78 -24.20 12.18
C GLY A 283 1.98 -25.00 12.68
N TYR A 284 3.18 -24.42 12.61
CA TYR A 284 4.38 -25.04 13.16
C TYR A 284 4.29 -25.26 14.67
N ALA A 285 3.80 -24.27 15.42
CA ALA A 285 3.61 -24.40 16.86
C ALA A 285 2.60 -25.49 17.24
N LYS A 286 1.50 -25.62 16.49
CA LYS A 286 0.47 -26.63 16.74
C LYS A 286 0.93 -28.05 16.34
N GLU A 287 1.50 -28.20 15.15
CA GLU A 287 1.80 -29.53 14.56
C GLU A 287 3.15 -30.09 15.00
N VAL A 288 4.17 -29.24 15.21
CA VAL A 288 5.54 -29.68 15.50
C VAL A 288 5.88 -29.54 16.98
N LEU A 289 5.44 -28.44 17.61
CA LEU A 289 5.74 -28.18 19.03
C LEU A 289 4.68 -28.73 19.99
N GLY A 290 3.55 -29.24 19.46
CA GLY A 290 2.43 -29.73 20.28
C GLY A 290 1.83 -28.65 21.18
N ALA A 291 2.07 -27.38 20.87
CA ALA A 291 1.64 -26.25 21.68
C ALA A 291 0.12 -26.07 21.50
N GLY A 292 -0.65 -26.26 22.58
CA GLY A 292 -2.09 -26.01 22.58
C GLY A 292 -2.43 -24.55 22.32
N ALA A 293 -3.68 -24.27 21.91
CA ALA A 293 -4.16 -22.96 21.47
C ALA A 293 -3.95 -21.77 22.46
N GLY A 294 -3.48 -22.04 23.68
CA GLY A 294 -3.11 -21.02 24.69
C GLY A 294 -1.62 -20.69 24.79
N ALA A 295 -0.76 -21.24 23.92
CA ALA A 295 0.69 -20.97 23.89
C ALA A 295 1.12 -20.10 22.68
N LEU A 296 0.15 -19.59 21.92
CA LEU A 296 0.30 -18.61 20.85
C LEU A 296 -0.24 -17.24 21.30
#